data_AF-A0A974UVL7-F1
#
_entry.id   AF-A0A974UVL7-F1
#
_cell.length_a   1.000
_cell.length_b   1.000
_cell.length_c   1.000
_cell.angle_alpha   90.00
_cell.angle_beta   90.00
_cell.angle_gamma   90.00
#
_symmetry.space_group_name_H-M   'P 1'
#
loop_
_entity.id
_entity.type
_entity.pdbx_description
1 polymer ?
#
loop_
_entity_poly.entity_id
_entity_poly.type
_entity_poly.pdbx_seq_one_letter_code
_entity_poly.pdbx_strand_id
1 'polypeptide(L)' 'MAVKITHHTNGQQVRFANADGARRYAEIMGGGVDKWDFTDVPGEPELPKMSGSVVNVPVWRMTSK' A
#
# COMPACT_ATOMS: atom_id res chain seq x y z
N MET A 1 -13.84 2.77 3.37
CA MET A 1 -13.30 3.99 2.73
C MET A 1 -11.88 3.68 2.34
N ALA A 2 -11.57 3.68 1.04
CA ALA A 2 -10.20 3.43 0.59
C ALA A 2 -9.38 4.71 0.71
N VAL A 3 -8.16 4.59 1.22
CA VAL A 3 -7.26 5.72 1.45
C VAL A 3 -5.97 5.50 0.67
N LYS A 4 -5.48 6.52 -0.01
CA LYS A 4 -4.17 6.51 -0.64
C LYS A 4 -3.23 7.40 0.16
N ILE A 5 -2.03 6.92 0.43
CA ILE A 5 -0.98 7.72 1.05
C ILE A 5 0.16 8.01 0.08
N THR A 6 0.74 9.19 0.17
CA THR A 6 1.86 9.64 -0.66
C THR A 6 3.02 10.15 0.18
N HIS A 7 4.24 9.62 -0.01
CA HIS A 7 5.42 10.03 0.74
C HIS A 7 5.99 11.34 0.18
N HIS A 8 6.22 12.34 1.03
CA HIS A 8 6.70 13.66 0.61
C HIS A 8 8.09 13.65 -0.03
N THR A 9 9.00 12.80 0.45
CA THR A 9 10.40 12.84 -0.01
C THR A 9 10.63 12.12 -1.35
N ASN A 10 9.90 11.02 -1.58
CA ASN A 10 10.18 10.12 -2.71
C ASN A 10 8.99 9.99 -3.67
N GLY A 11 7.86 10.62 -3.37
CA GLY A 11 6.63 10.49 -4.16
C GLY A 11 6.03 9.08 -4.15
N GLN A 12 6.47 8.22 -3.23
CA GLN A 12 5.96 6.84 -3.12
C GLN A 12 4.46 6.87 -2.78
N GLN A 13 3.66 6.14 -3.55
CA GLN A 13 2.22 6.07 -3.35
C GLN A 13 1.80 4.65 -2.94
N VAL A 14 0.94 4.54 -1.94
CA VAL A 14 0.42 3.25 -1.45
C VAL A 14 -1.08 3.39 -1.20
N ARG A 15 -1.89 2.43 -1.67
CA ARG A 15 -3.34 2.42 -1.49
C ARG A 15 -3.75 1.38 -0.45
N PHE A 16 -4.62 1.78 0.47
CA PHE A 16 -5.15 0.98 1.56
C PHE A 16 -6.67 0.92 1.49
N ALA A 17 -7.24 -0.18 1.97
CA ALA A 17 -8.70 -0.35 2.07
C ALA A 17 -9.32 0.46 3.22
N ASN A 18 -8.51 0.94 4.17
CA ASN A 18 -8.93 1.74 5.33
C ASN A 18 -7.82 2.71 5.79
N ALA A 19 -8.21 3.72 6.56
CA ALA A 19 -7.29 4.73 7.11
C ALA A 19 -6.35 4.16 8.19
N ASP A 20 -6.83 3.23 9.03
CA ASP A 20 -6.02 2.61 10.07
C ASP A 20 -4.81 1.87 9.53
N GLY A 21 -4.98 1.10 8.45
CA GLY A 21 -3.88 0.38 7.79
C GLY A 21 -2.87 1.34 7.19
N ALA A 22 -3.34 2.43 6.59
CA ALA A 22 -2.49 3.49 6.05
C ALA A 22 -1.65 4.16 7.15
N ARG A 23 -2.29 4.50 8.28
CA ARG A 23 -1.62 5.13 9.43
C ARG A 23 -0.55 4.21 10.01
N ARG A 24 -0.89 2.94 10.22
CA ARG A 24 0.03 1.96 10.79
C ARG A 24 1.22 1.67 9.88
N TYR A 25 1.03 1.66 8.56
CA TYR A 25 2.13 1.59 7.62
C TYR A 25 3.05 2.81 7.73
N ALA A 26 2.49 4.02 7.76
CA ALA A 26 3.27 5.24 7.90
C ALA A 26 4.07 5.28 9.21
N GLU A 27 3.49 4.79 10.31
CA GLU A 27 4.15 4.70 11.63
C GLU A 27 5.27 3.65 11.66
N ILE A 28 5.02 2.44 11.13
CA ILE A 28 5.96 1.32 11.27
C ILE A 28 7.03 1.33 10.17
N MET A 29 6.62 1.53 8.92
CA MET A 29 7.47 1.39 7.73
C MET A 29 7.77 2.74 7.07
N GLY A 30 6.86 3.70 7.19
CA GLY A 30 6.94 4.99 6.51
C GLY A 30 7.71 6.08 7.24
N GLY A 31 8.27 5.78 8.41
CA GLY A 31 9.11 6.72 9.16
C GLY A 31 8.36 7.90 9.78
N GLY A 32 7.06 7.74 10.06
CA GLY A 32 6.17 8.70 10.73
C GLY A 32 5.03 9.18 9.83
N VAL A 33 3.83 9.37 10.39
CA VAL A 33 2.64 9.84 9.66
C VAL A 33 2.83 11.22 9.03
N ASP A 34 3.65 12.07 9.63
CA ASP A 34 3.94 13.44 9.16
C ASP A 34 4.69 13.46 7.82
N LYS A 35 5.25 12.32 7.39
CA LYS A 35 5.93 12.18 6.10
C LYS A 35 5.01 11.76 4.97
N TRP A 36 3.73 11.55 5.27
CA TRP A 36 2.75 11.01 4.34
C TRP A 36 1.53 11.92 4.24
N ASP A 37 1.14 12.22 3.01
CA ASP A 37 -0.14 12.84 2.70
C ASP A 37 -1.21 11.75 2.59
N PHE A 38 -2.32 11.91 3.31
CA PHE A 38 -3.45 10.97 3.31
C PHE A 38 -4.59 11.53 2.47
N THR A 39 -4.84 10.92 1.33
CA THR A 39 -5.95 11.28 0.44
C THR A 39 -7.03 10.21 0.51
N ASP A 40 -8.24 10.60 0.95
CA ASP A 40 -9.41 9.72 0.80
C ASP A 40 -9.73 9.55 -0.69
N VAL A 41 -9.96 8.32 -1.12
CA VAL A 41 -10.25 8.01 -2.51
C VAL A 41 -11.74 7.69 -2.60
N PRO A 42 -12.60 8.65 -2.99
CA PRO A 42 -14.00 8.40 -3.23
C PRO A 42 -14.11 7.59 -4.53
N GLY A 43 -14.13 6.27 -4.39
CA GLY A 43 -14.13 5.36 -5.54
C GLY A 43 -14.24 3.93 -5.09
N GLU A 44 -15.49 3.45 -5.14
CA GLU A 44 -16.03 2.10 -5.18
C GLU A 44 -15.39 0.99 -4.31
N PRO A 45 -16.21 0.16 -3.62
CA PRO A 45 -15.79 -1.17 -3.21
C PRO A 45 -15.67 -2.04 -4.46
N GLU A 46 -14.77 -1.68 -5.38
CA GLU A 46 -14.44 -2.54 -6.50
C GLU A 46 -13.65 -3.73 -5.95
N LEU A 47 -14.40 -4.83 -5.78
CA LEU A 47 -13.97 -6.20 -6.00
C LEU A 47 -12.67 -6.25 -6.82
N PRO A 48 -11.72 -7.16 -6.50
CA PRO A 48 -10.38 -7.14 -7.03
C PRO A 48 -10.40 -7.25 -8.55
N LYS A 49 -10.38 -6.11 -9.24
CA LYS A 49 -9.94 -6.02 -10.62
C LYS A 49 -8.44 -6.22 -10.59
N MET A 50 -8.04 -7.48 -10.68
CA MET A 50 -6.70 -7.86 -11.14
C MET A 50 -6.43 -7.12 -12.44
N SER A 51 -5.75 -5.98 -12.35
CA SER A 51 -5.20 -5.30 -13.51
C SER A 51 -3.97 -4.53 -13.09
N GLY A 52 -2.83 -4.96 -13.62
CA GLY A 52 -1.58 -4.23 -13.60
C GLY A 52 -0.64 -4.58 -12.46
N SER A 53 0.23 -5.56 -12.71
CA SER A 53 1.51 -5.76 -12.01
C SER A 53 1.44 -6.38 -10.61
N VAL A 54 1.01 -7.64 -10.53
CA VAL A 54 1.58 -8.53 -9.51
C VAL A 54 3.03 -8.78 -9.93
N VAL A 55 3.96 -8.11 -9.26
CA VAL A 55 5.38 -8.47 -9.34
C VAL A 55 5.47 -9.88 -8.79
N ASN A 56 5.64 -10.85 -9.68
CA ASN A 56 5.82 -12.25 -9.31
C ASN A 56 7.20 -12.37 -8.63
N VAL A 57 7.26 -12.15 -7.32
CA VAL A 57 8.44 -12.50 -6.54
C VAL A 57 8.54 -14.03 -6.56
N PRO A 58 9.60 -14.63 -7.13
CA PRO A 58 9.74 -16.08 -7.09
C PRO A 58 9.88 -16.48 -5.62
N VAL A 59 8.84 -17.14 -5.11
CA VAL A 59 8.94 -17.90 -3.86
C VAL A 59 10.05 -18.91 -4.04
N TRP A 60 11.06 -18.85 -3.17
CA TRP A 60 12.16 -19.80 -3.18
C TRP A 60 11.58 -21.21 -3.16
N ARG A 61 11.81 -21.98 -4.22
CA ARG A 61 11.58 -23.42 -4.21
C ARG A 61 12.53 -24.02 -3.18
N MET A 62 11.96 -24.45 -2.06
CA MET A 62 12.59 -25.41 -1.19
C MET A 62 12.68 -26.73 -1.96
N THR A 63 13.83 -27.03 -2.55
CA THR A 63 14.16 -28.40 -2.98
C THR A 63 14.94 -29.04 -1.85
N SER A 64 14.26 -29.86 -1.05
CA SER A 64 14.91 -30.90 -0.27
C SER A 64 15.71 -31.80 -1.22
N LYS A 65 16.93 -32.12 -0.82
CA LYS A 65 17.63 -33.31 -1.29
C LYS A 65 18.39 -33.92 -0.12
#